data_AF-A0A7S0I5U8-F1
#
_entry.id   AF-A0A7S0I5U8-F1
#
_cell.length_a   1.000
_cell.length_b   1.000
_cell.length_c   1.000
_cell.angle_alpha   90.00
_cell.angle_beta   90.00
_cell.angle_gamma   90.00
#
_symmetry.space_group_name_H-M   'P 1'
#
loop_
_entity.id
_entity.type
_entity.pdbx_description
1 polymer ?
#
loop_
_entity_poly.entity_id
_entity_poly.type
_entity_poly.pdbx_seq_one_letter_code
_entity_poly.pdbx_strand_id
1 'polypeptide(L)'
;PHLDAIDRMDTGFELSASELQGKEEHRRFYNGFLATQREERQAGQQLRHVSRAAAEDFCLGLDMGLDAASGLPLPLPKLPKGREPLWLEHPYKEAGSGEGGSKSTMAIFDATRLFPRKFKPRPEAAEELRECKQPLSPKELLMVTGGPKTIDFGTISVFTAVARNFTIMNELRSICLV
;
A
#
# COMPACT_ATOMS: atom_id res chain seq x y z
N PRO A 1 -35.99 29.87 -12.78
CA PRO A 1 -35.09 28.78 -12.31
C PRO A 1 -35.04 28.77 -10.79
N HIS A 2 -35.74 27.82 -10.16
CA HIS A 2 -35.72 27.62 -8.72
C HIS A 2 -34.48 26.76 -8.40
N LEU A 3 -33.47 27.33 -7.74
CA LEU A 3 -32.29 26.59 -7.28
C LEU A 3 -32.65 25.77 -6.05
N ASP A 4 -32.31 24.48 -6.07
CA ASP A 4 -32.56 23.53 -4.98
C ASP A 4 -31.74 23.89 -3.73
N ALA A 5 -32.23 23.50 -2.56
CA ALA A 5 -31.61 23.82 -1.27
C ALA A 5 -30.17 23.25 -1.12
N ILE A 6 -29.84 22.20 -1.87
CA ILE A 6 -28.51 21.59 -1.91
C ILE A 6 -27.47 22.58 -2.48
N ASP A 7 -27.84 23.35 -3.50
CA ASP A 7 -26.96 24.35 -4.12
C ASP A 7 -26.76 25.59 -3.24
N ARG A 8 -27.56 25.73 -2.16
CA ARG A 8 -27.43 26.82 -1.18
C ARG A 8 -26.54 26.48 0.01
N MET A 9 -26.00 25.25 0.06
CA MET A 9 -25.19 24.74 1.20
C MET A 9 -25.91 24.76 2.56
N ASP A 10 -27.22 25.03 2.60
CA ASP A 10 -28.08 24.94 3.79
C ASP A 10 -28.40 23.47 4.11
N THR A 11 -27.37 22.71 4.49
CA THR A 11 -27.51 21.28 4.81
C THR A 11 -28.06 21.03 6.21
N GLY A 12 -28.19 22.07 7.04
CA GLY A 12 -28.64 21.96 8.44
C GLY A 12 -27.65 21.26 9.38
N PHE A 13 -26.46 20.91 8.88
CA PHE A 13 -25.37 20.26 9.61
C PHE A 13 -24.22 21.22 9.94
N GLU A 14 -24.48 22.52 9.96
CA GLU A 14 -23.48 23.52 10.31
C GLU A 14 -23.32 23.60 11.83
N LEU A 15 -22.07 23.61 12.30
CA LEU A 15 -21.76 23.89 13.70
C LEU A 15 -22.02 25.38 13.96
N SER A 16 -22.60 25.68 15.13
CA SER A 16 -22.67 27.07 15.59
C SER A 16 -21.27 27.68 15.69
N ALA A 17 -21.17 29.01 15.56
CA ALA A 17 -19.88 29.70 15.61
C ALA A 17 -19.09 29.39 16.90
N SER A 18 -19.78 29.21 18.03
CA SER A 18 -19.19 28.80 19.30
C SER A 18 -18.65 27.37 19.29
N GLU A 19 -19.36 26.43 18.65
CA GLU A 19 -18.91 25.03 18.55
C GLU A 19 -17.70 24.90 17.63
N LEU A 20 -17.63 25.72 16.57
CA LEU A 20 -16.49 25.79 15.67
C LEU A 20 -15.25 26.30 16.42
N GLN A 21 -15.39 27.36 17.22
CA GLN A 21 -14.31 27.87 18.09
C GLN A 21 -13.84 26.81 19.10
N GLY A 22 -14.77 26.14 19.78
CA GLY A 22 -14.41 25.05 20.72
C GLY A 22 -13.65 23.91 20.03
N LYS A 23 -14.06 23.52 18.83
CA LYS A 23 -13.35 22.50 18.04
C LYS A 23 -11.92 22.95 17.68
N GLU A 24 -11.73 24.22 17.33
CA GLU A 24 -10.40 24.76 17.05
C GLU A 24 -9.51 24.76 18.29
N GLU A 25 -10.04 25.19 19.44
CA GLU A 25 -9.32 25.21 20.71
C GLU A 25 -8.87 23.81 21.11
N HIS A 26 -9.78 22.83 21.02
CA HIS A 26 -9.47 21.42 21.30
C HIS A 26 -8.39 20.88 20.37
N ARG A 27 -8.46 21.23 19.08
CA ARG A 27 -7.44 20.85 18.10
C ARG A 27 -6.08 21.43 18.45
N ARG A 28 -6.03 22.72 18.82
CA ARG A 28 -4.78 23.40 19.23
C ARG A 28 -4.20 22.76 20.50
N PHE A 29 -5.05 22.49 21.50
CA PHE A 29 -4.65 21.84 22.74
C PHE A 29 -4.04 20.46 22.50
N TYR A 30 -4.74 19.60 21.76
CA TYR A 30 -4.28 18.23 21.51
C TYR A 30 -2.99 18.20 20.67
N ASN A 31 -2.88 19.06 19.67
CA ASN A 31 -1.65 19.20 18.88
C ASN A 31 -0.46 19.63 19.75
N GLY A 32 -0.68 20.59 20.66
CA GLY A 32 0.32 21.01 21.63
C GLY A 32 0.76 19.86 22.55
N PHE A 33 -0.20 19.13 23.13
CA PHE A 33 0.07 17.98 23.99
C PHE A 33 0.87 16.87 23.27
N LEU A 34 0.53 16.57 22.01
CA LEU A 34 1.27 15.58 21.23
C LEU A 34 2.71 16.01 20.94
N ALA A 35 2.94 17.31 20.75
CA ALA A 35 4.27 17.86 20.52
C ALA A 35 5.14 17.75 21.79
N THR A 36 4.62 18.14 22.95
CA THR A 36 5.36 18.05 24.22
C THR A 36 5.68 16.60 24.60
N GLN A 37 4.71 15.69 24.45
CA GLN A 37 4.92 14.25 24.68
C GLN A 37 5.93 13.60 23.72
N ARG A 38 6.13 14.17 22.52
CA ARG A 38 7.19 13.72 21.60
C ARG A 38 8.55 14.16 22.11
N GLU A 39 8.67 15.41 22.53
CA GLU A 39 9.92 15.99 23.03
C GLU A 39 10.42 15.26 24.27
N GLU A 40 9.53 14.98 25.25
CA GLU A 40 9.86 14.21 26.45
C GLU A 40 10.39 12.79 26.13
N ARG A 41 9.76 12.10 25.17
CA ARG A 41 10.23 10.76 24.74
C ARG A 41 11.58 10.82 24.04
N GLN A 42 11.82 11.84 23.22
CA GLN A 42 13.10 12.03 22.55
C GLN A 42 14.21 12.35 23.57
N ALA A 43 13.96 13.22 24.54
CA ALA A 43 14.89 13.54 25.62
C ALA A 43 15.23 12.30 26.46
N GLY A 44 14.22 11.49 26.84
CA GLY A 44 14.43 10.24 27.56
C GLY A 44 15.25 9.20 26.78
N GLN A 45 15.09 9.13 25.45
CA GLN A 45 15.91 8.27 24.60
C GLN A 45 17.36 8.76 24.52
N GLN A 46 17.58 10.07 24.37
CA GLN A 46 18.93 10.63 24.34
C GLN A 46 19.69 10.38 25.65
N LEU A 47 19.02 10.52 26.80
CA LEU A 47 19.63 10.21 28.11
C LEU A 47 20.04 8.74 28.23
N ARG A 48 19.21 7.80 27.73
CA ARG A 48 19.53 6.36 27.74
C ARG A 48 20.68 5.99 26.79
N HIS A 49 20.84 6.70 25.68
CA HIS A 49 21.97 6.52 24.78
C HIS A 49 23.30 7.01 25.38
N VAL A 50 23.25 8.01 26.26
CA VAL A 50 24.43 8.59 26.91
C VAL A 50 24.79 7.89 28.22
N SER A 51 23.83 7.23 28.89
CA SER A 51 24.11 6.43 30.08
C SER A 51 24.90 5.16 29.69
N ARG A 52 26.22 5.28 29.74
CA ARG A 52 27.18 4.17 29.74
C ARG A 52 26.65 3.08 30.68
N ALA A 53 26.23 1.93 30.13
CA ALA A 53 26.05 0.74 30.95
C ALA A 53 27.39 0.55 31.70
N ALA A 54 27.32 0.54 33.03
CA ALA A 54 28.49 0.35 33.88
C ALA A 54 29.25 -0.85 33.31
N ALA A 55 30.49 -0.62 32.88
CA ALA A 55 31.35 -1.70 32.43
C ALA A 55 31.36 -2.71 33.57
N GLU A 56 30.87 -3.92 33.33
CA GLU A 56 31.05 -4.98 34.30
C GLU A 56 32.57 -5.15 34.43
N ASP A 57 33.10 -4.82 35.60
CA ASP A 57 34.52 -4.99 35.92
C ASP A 57 34.82 -6.49 35.87
N PHE A 58 35.24 -6.97 34.69
CA PHE A 58 35.83 -8.30 34.54
C PHE A 58 37.19 -8.28 35.23
N CYS A 59 37.16 -8.43 36.55
CA CYS A 59 38.34 -8.40 37.40
C CYS A 59 39.06 -9.76 37.31
N LEU A 60 39.87 -9.94 36.26
CA LEU A 60 40.70 -11.14 36.06
C LEU A 60 41.93 -11.18 37.00
N GLY A 61 41.99 -10.34 38.03
CA GLY A 61 43.06 -10.34 39.04
C GLY A 61 44.45 -9.93 38.53
N LEU A 62 44.57 -9.56 37.25
CA LEU A 62 45.81 -9.11 36.62
C LEU A 62 45.51 -7.81 35.85
N ASP A 63 45.90 -6.69 36.43
CA ASP A 63 45.83 -5.38 35.76
C ASP A 63 47.10 -5.19 34.91
N MET A 64 46.94 -5.22 33.59
CA MET A 64 48.02 -4.97 32.63
C MET A 64 48.13 -3.49 32.23
N GLY A 65 47.42 -2.58 32.91
CA GLY A 65 47.41 -1.14 32.58
C GLY A 65 46.74 -0.85 31.24
N LEU A 66 45.82 -1.70 30.80
CA LEU A 66 45.08 -1.57 29.55
C LEU A 66 43.62 -1.23 29.85
N ASP A 67 43.10 -0.19 29.19
CA ASP A 67 41.68 0.16 29.26
C ASP A 67 40.84 -0.93 28.58
N ALA A 68 40.05 -1.66 29.37
CA ALA A 68 39.18 -2.72 28.86
C ALA A 68 38.20 -2.18 27.81
N ALA A 69 38.14 -2.85 26.65
CA ALA A 69 37.30 -2.48 25.50
C ALA A 69 37.54 -1.06 24.94
N SER A 70 38.70 -0.46 25.19
CA SER A 70 39.10 0.81 24.57
C SER A 70 39.08 0.71 23.04
N GLY A 71 38.35 1.63 22.40
CA GLY A 71 38.20 1.70 20.94
C GLY A 71 37.16 0.77 20.33
N LEU A 72 36.47 -0.09 21.11
CA LEU A 72 35.39 -0.92 20.61
C LEU A 72 34.03 -0.23 20.77
N PRO A 73 33.18 -0.20 19.73
CA PRO A 73 31.81 0.27 19.87
C PRO A 73 31.04 -0.69 20.79
N LEU A 74 30.26 -0.13 21.71
CA LEU A 74 29.43 -0.90 22.63
C LEU A 74 28.56 -1.90 21.84
N PRO A 75 28.40 -3.16 22.30
CA PRO A 75 27.56 -4.16 21.64
C PRO A 75 26.08 -3.83 21.89
N LEU A 76 25.62 -2.71 21.35
CA LEU A 76 24.22 -2.34 21.32
C LEU A 76 23.57 -3.09 20.16
N PRO A 77 22.58 -3.96 20.42
CA PRO A 77 21.81 -4.54 19.32
C PRO A 77 21.21 -3.39 18.51
N LYS A 78 21.36 -3.46 17.19
CA LYS A 78 20.77 -2.47 16.28
C LYS A 78 19.27 -2.51 16.51
N LEU A 79 18.73 -1.47 17.14
CA LEU A 79 17.30 -1.34 17.31
C LEU A 79 16.64 -1.39 15.92
N PRO A 80 15.46 -2.03 15.80
CA PRO A 80 14.70 -1.94 14.56
C PRO A 80 14.57 -0.47 14.19
N LYS A 81 14.94 -0.14 12.95
CA LYS A 81 14.87 1.24 12.44
C LYS A 81 13.48 1.78 12.80
N GLY A 82 13.46 2.95 13.45
CA GLY A 82 12.21 3.56 13.92
C GLY A 82 11.19 3.51 12.79
N ARG A 83 9.96 3.11 13.14
CA ARG A 83 8.83 3.04 12.21
C ARG A 83 8.86 4.31 11.38
N GLU A 84 9.15 4.19 10.08
CA GLU A 84 9.15 5.35 9.17
C GLU A 84 7.86 6.13 9.47
N PRO A 85 7.92 7.48 9.53
CA PRO A 85 6.70 8.26 9.68
C PRO A 85 5.70 7.70 8.67
N LEU A 86 4.46 7.49 9.08
CA LEU A 86 3.40 7.04 8.17
C LEU A 86 3.11 8.19 7.21
N TRP A 87 4.03 8.46 6.28
CA TRP A 87 3.75 9.29 5.13
C TRP A 87 2.84 8.42 4.27
N LEU A 88 1.62 8.90 4.03
CA LEU A 88 0.88 8.36 2.91
C LEU A 88 1.71 8.71 1.68
N GLU A 89 2.19 7.70 0.97
CA GLU A 89 2.86 7.83 -0.33
C GLU A 89 2.00 8.66 -1.32
N HIS A 90 0.70 8.78 -1.04
CA HIS A 90 -0.23 9.68 -1.71
C HIS A 90 -1.04 10.54 -0.71
N PRO A 91 -0.94 11.87 -0.72
CA PRO A 91 -1.84 12.72 0.07
C PRO A 91 -3.29 12.42 -0.29
N TYR A 92 -4.17 12.53 0.71
CA TYR A 92 -5.62 12.25 0.62
C TYR A 92 -6.20 12.93 -0.63
N LYS A 93 -6.40 12.16 -1.71
CA LYS A 93 -7.21 12.62 -2.84
C LYS A 93 -8.67 12.54 -2.38
N GLU A 94 -9.43 13.58 -2.67
CA GLU A 94 -10.86 13.65 -2.39
C GLU A 94 -11.59 12.35 -2.76
N ALA A 95 -12.60 12.03 -1.94
CA ALA A 95 -13.37 10.81 -1.95
C ALA A 95 -13.60 10.24 -3.37
N GLY A 96 -12.90 9.13 -3.69
CA GLY A 96 -13.14 8.41 -4.94
C GLY A 96 -12.00 7.52 -5.44
N SER A 97 -10.79 7.60 -4.88
CA SER A 97 -9.65 6.82 -5.39
C SER A 97 -8.82 6.22 -4.25
N GLY A 98 -9.29 5.08 -3.75
CA GLY A 98 -8.54 4.27 -2.78
C GLY A 98 -7.51 3.40 -3.47
N GLU A 99 -6.25 3.80 -3.46
CA GLU A 99 -5.11 2.94 -3.81
C GLU A 99 -4.24 2.72 -2.58
N GLY A 100 -4.71 1.84 -1.70
CA GLY A 100 -4.00 1.35 -0.51
C GLY A 100 -3.86 -0.18 -0.50
N GLY A 101 -3.87 -0.80 -1.67
CA GLY A 101 -3.58 -2.21 -1.86
C GLY A 101 -2.23 -2.34 -2.54
N SER A 102 -1.38 -3.23 -2.03
CA SER A 102 -0.17 -3.68 -2.71
C SER A 102 -0.51 -3.93 -4.19
N LYS A 103 -0.03 -3.06 -5.08
CA LYS A 103 -0.15 -3.25 -6.52
C LYS A 103 0.81 -4.39 -6.87
N SER A 104 0.39 -5.64 -6.61
CA SER A 104 0.61 -6.70 -7.59
C SER A 104 0.35 -6.02 -8.92
N THR A 105 1.40 -5.81 -9.72
CA THR A 105 1.40 -5.11 -11.00
C THR A 105 0.01 -5.19 -11.60
N MET A 106 -0.82 -4.16 -11.36
CA MET A 106 -2.22 -4.20 -11.81
C MET A 106 -2.09 -4.38 -13.29
N ALA A 107 -2.45 -5.55 -13.80
CA ALA A 107 -2.16 -5.85 -15.18
C ALA A 107 -2.83 -4.77 -15.99
N ILE A 108 -2.00 -3.98 -16.66
CA ILE A 108 -2.47 -2.90 -17.47
C ILE A 108 -3.11 -3.61 -18.67
N PHE A 109 -4.43 -3.77 -18.60
CA PHE A 109 -5.26 -4.36 -19.63
C PHE A 109 -5.28 -3.39 -20.82
N ASP A 110 -4.22 -3.40 -21.62
CA ASP A 110 -4.07 -2.54 -22.78
C ASP A 110 -4.71 -3.21 -24.01
N ALA A 111 -5.87 -2.69 -24.42
CA ALA A 111 -6.60 -3.16 -25.58
C ALA A 111 -5.86 -2.90 -26.92
N THR A 112 -4.90 -1.96 -26.94
CA THR A 112 -4.17 -1.54 -28.15
C THR A 112 -2.87 -2.30 -28.34
N ARG A 113 -2.28 -2.83 -27.26
CA ARG A 113 -1.01 -3.55 -27.34
C ARG A 113 -1.24 -4.98 -27.79
N LEU A 114 -1.02 -5.23 -29.08
CA LEU A 114 -1.05 -6.57 -29.67
C LEU A 114 0.08 -7.45 -29.12
N PHE A 115 -0.23 -8.71 -28.78
CA PHE A 115 0.73 -9.69 -28.29
C PHE A 115 0.86 -10.82 -29.32
N PRO A 116 2.06 -11.37 -29.55
CA PRO A 116 2.20 -12.56 -30.39
C PRO A 116 1.40 -13.69 -29.75
N ARG A 117 0.62 -14.40 -30.56
CA ARG A 117 -0.33 -15.42 -30.10
C ARG A 117 0.46 -16.58 -29.47
N LYS A 118 0.37 -16.71 -28.13
CA LYS A 118 1.12 -17.71 -27.35
C LYS A 118 0.40 -19.05 -27.22
N PHE A 119 -0.85 -19.09 -27.62
CA PHE A 119 -1.84 -20.09 -27.22
C PHE A 119 -2.52 -20.72 -28.44
N LYS A 120 -2.82 -22.01 -28.34
CA LYS A 120 -3.47 -22.75 -29.44
C LYS A 120 -4.95 -22.35 -29.49
N PRO A 121 -5.59 -22.34 -30.67
CA PRO A 121 -7.00 -21.97 -30.76
C PRO A 121 -7.94 -22.97 -30.07
N ARG A 122 -7.50 -24.23 -29.89
CA ARG A 122 -8.26 -25.29 -29.22
C ARG A 122 -7.30 -26.17 -28.40
N PRO A 123 -7.74 -26.68 -27.25
CA PRO A 123 -7.03 -27.74 -26.55
C PRO A 123 -7.02 -29.00 -27.40
N GLU A 124 -5.84 -29.57 -27.60
CA GLU A 124 -5.63 -30.79 -28.39
C GLU A 124 -5.25 -31.97 -27.49
N ALA A 125 -4.63 -31.71 -26.34
CA ALA A 125 -4.25 -32.76 -25.42
C ALA A 125 -5.43 -33.22 -24.56
N ALA A 126 -5.50 -34.52 -24.27
CA ALA A 126 -6.53 -35.10 -23.41
C ALA A 126 -6.50 -34.53 -21.98
N GLU A 127 -5.32 -34.14 -21.51
CA GLU A 127 -5.11 -33.51 -20.21
C GLU A 127 -5.66 -32.08 -20.18
N GLU A 128 -5.38 -31.27 -21.21
CA GLU A 128 -5.95 -29.93 -21.39
C GLU A 128 -7.49 -29.98 -21.39
N LEU A 129 -8.08 -30.95 -22.09
CA LEU A 129 -9.53 -31.14 -22.13
C LEU A 129 -10.14 -31.51 -20.77
N ARG A 130 -9.41 -32.24 -19.92
CA ARG A 130 -9.84 -32.58 -18.57
C ARG A 130 -9.79 -31.34 -17.68
N GLU A 131 -8.72 -30.55 -17.79
CA GLU A 131 -8.52 -29.32 -17.02
C GLU A 131 -9.55 -28.24 -17.37
N CYS A 132 -9.85 -28.05 -18.67
CA CYS A 132 -10.90 -27.11 -19.10
C CYS A 132 -12.31 -27.50 -18.63
N LYS A 133 -12.56 -28.78 -18.31
CA LYS A 133 -13.87 -29.28 -17.83
C LYS A 133 -13.98 -29.27 -16.30
N GLN A 134 -12.93 -28.94 -15.59
CA GLN A 134 -12.94 -28.92 -14.14
C GLN A 134 -13.84 -27.78 -13.62
N PRO A 135 -14.81 -28.06 -12.74
CA PRO A 135 -15.63 -27.00 -12.15
C PRO A 135 -14.79 -26.15 -11.20
N LEU A 136 -14.88 -24.82 -11.36
CA LEU A 136 -14.25 -23.85 -10.47
C LEU A 136 -15.21 -23.45 -9.36
N SER A 137 -14.71 -23.37 -8.13
CA SER A 137 -15.45 -22.82 -7.00
C SER A 137 -15.60 -21.29 -7.10
N PRO A 138 -16.58 -20.67 -6.40
CA PRO A 138 -16.76 -19.22 -6.44
C PRO A 138 -15.53 -18.41 -6.00
N LYS A 139 -14.72 -18.97 -5.08
CA LYS A 139 -13.48 -18.35 -4.63
C LYS A 139 -12.41 -18.38 -5.72
N GLU A 140 -12.34 -19.47 -6.46
CA GLU A 140 -11.40 -19.64 -7.57
C GLU A 140 -11.78 -18.79 -8.79
N LEU A 141 -13.08 -18.60 -9.05
CA LEU A 141 -13.55 -17.67 -10.09
C LEU A 141 -13.09 -16.23 -9.82
N LEU A 142 -13.00 -15.83 -8.54
CA LEU A 142 -12.53 -14.50 -8.17
C LEU A 142 -11.02 -14.29 -8.47
N MET A 143 -10.27 -15.39 -8.60
CA MET A 143 -8.85 -15.40 -8.93
C MET A 143 -8.58 -15.36 -10.44
N VAL A 144 -9.63 -15.45 -11.26
CA VAL A 144 -9.54 -15.25 -12.72
C VAL A 144 -9.97 -13.83 -13.02
N THR A 145 -9.02 -13.01 -13.47
CA THR A 145 -9.26 -11.60 -13.78
C THR A 145 -9.20 -11.37 -15.28
N GLY A 146 -10.32 -10.97 -15.87
CA GLY A 146 -10.39 -10.60 -17.28
C GLY A 146 -10.48 -9.08 -17.47
N GLY A 147 -9.88 -8.57 -18.53
CA GLY A 147 -10.08 -7.18 -18.95
C GLY A 147 -9.68 -6.97 -20.41
N PRO A 148 -10.05 -5.83 -21.02
CA PRO A 148 -10.99 -4.80 -20.56
C PRO A 148 -12.46 -5.23 -20.65
N LYS A 149 -13.33 -4.71 -19.79
CA LYS A 149 -14.78 -5.02 -19.77
C LYS A 149 -15.50 -4.59 -21.06
N THR A 150 -15.01 -3.51 -21.68
CA THR A 150 -15.53 -2.95 -22.91
C THR A 150 -14.37 -2.68 -23.85
N ILE A 151 -14.47 -3.15 -25.09
CA ILE A 151 -13.48 -2.92 -26.15
C ILE A 151 -14.11 -1.96 -27.15
N ASP A 152 -13.59 -0.74 -27.21
CA ASP A 152 -13.96 0.23 -28.22
C ASP A 152 -12.98 0.16 -29.40
N PHE A 153 -13.54 0.02 -30.60
CA PHE A 153 -12.79 0.02 -31.85
C PHE A 153 -12.76 1.41 -32.52
N GLY A 154 -13.57 2.36 -32.03
CA GLY A 154 -13.67 3.71 -32.58
C GLY A 154 -14.25 3.74 -34.00
N THR A 155 -13.81 4.72 -34.79
CA THR A 155 -14.21 4.85 -36.20
C THR A 155 -13.29 4.01 -37.08
N ILE A 156 -13.84 3.01 -37.77
CA ILE A 156 -13.11 2.08 -38.64
C ILE A 156 -13.54 2.31 -40.09
N SER A 157 -12.59 2.25 -41.03
CA SER A 157 -12.87 2.33 -42.48
C SER A 157 -13.27 0.95 -43.03
N VAL A 158 -14.07 0.93 -44.10
CA VAL A 158 -14.69 -0.28 -44.68
C VAL A 158 -13.66 -1.33 -45.16
N PHE A 159 -12.40 -0.93 -45.34
CA PHE A 159 -11.31 -1.81 -45.81
C PHE A 159 -10.16 -2.00 -44.80
N THR A 160 -10.32 -1.55 -43.56
CA THR A 160 -9.27 -1.68 -42.52
C THR A 160 -9.59 -2.80 -41.55
N ALA A 161 -8.66 -3.75 -41.39
CA ALA A 161 -8.72 -4.76 -40.35
C ALA A 161 -8.15 -4.19 -39.04
N VAL A 162 -8.99 -4.12 -38.00
CA VAL A 162 -8.59 -3.64 -36.66
C VAL A 162 -8.66 -4.81 -35.69
N ALA A 163 -7.54 -5.08 -35.02
CA ALA A 163 -7.46 -6.06 -33.94
C ALA A 163 -7.31 -5.32 -32.59
N ARG A 164 -8.01 -5.82 -31.57
CA ARG A 164 -7.91 -5.36 -30.19
C ARG A 164 -7.73 -6.56 -29.28
N ASN A 165 -7.06 -6.35 -28.16
CA ASN A 165 -6.73 -7.41 -27.23
C ASN A 165 -7.66 -7.45 -26.03
N PHE A 166 -8.01 -8.68 -25.66
CA PHE A 166 -8.64 -9.03 -24.40
C PHE A 166 -7.65 -9.94 -23.65
N THR A 167 -7.28 -9.56 -22.43
CA THR A 167 -6.32 -10.32 -21.63
C THR A 167 -7.04 -10.94 -20.46
N ILE A 168 -6.78 -12.23 -20.26
CA ILE A 168 -7.26 -13.00 -19.12
C ILE A 168 -6.05 -13.36 -18.28
N MET A 169 -6.09 -12.99 -17.01
CA MET A 169 -5.14 -13.42 -16.01
C MET A 169 -5.75 -14.54 -15.19
N ASN A 170 -4.98 -15.59 -15.01
CA ASN A 170 -5.33 -16.70 -14.15
C ASN A 170 -4.35 -16.73 -12.99
N GLU A 171 -4.81 -16.45 -11.77
CA GLU A 171 -4.00 -16.57 -10.55
C GLU A 171 -4.14 -17.94 -9.88
N LEU A 172 -4.87 -18.88 -10.50
CA LEU A 172 -4.99 -20.25 -10.00
C LEU A 172 -3.69 -21.04 -10.19
N ARG A 173 -3.48 -22.03 -9.32
CA ARG A 173 -2.38 -23.01 -9.48
C ARG A 173 -2.62 -23.97 -10.65
N SER A 174 -3.88 -24.11 -11.07
CA SER A 174 -4.28 -24.94 -12.20
C SER A 174 -4.23 -24.14 -13.51
N ILE A 175 -3.80 -24.80 -14.59
CA ILE A 175 -3.74 -24.21 -15.92
C ILE A 175 -5.14 -24.29 -16.53
N CYS A 176 -5.89 -23.18 -16.54
CA CYS A 176 -7.24 -23.12 -17.11
C CYS A 176 -7.28 -22.40 -18.48
N LEU A 177 -6.14 -21.90 -18.95
CA LEU A 177 -6.02 -21.12 -20.19
C LEU A 177 -5.06 -21.86 -21.13
N VAL A 178 -5.54 -22.19 -22.34
CA VAL A 178 -4.80 -22.85 -23.44
C VAL A 178 -4.66 -21.91 -24.62
#